data_AF-A0A452VL98-F1
#
_entry.id   AF-A0A452VL98-F1
#
_cell.length_a   1.000
_cell.length_b   1.000
_cell.length_c   1.000
_cell.angle_alpha   90.00
_cell.angle_beta   90.00
_cell.angle_gamma   90.00
#
_symmetry.space_group_name_H-M   'P 1'
#
loop_
_entity.id
_entity.type
_entity.pdbx_description
1 polymer ?
#
loop_
_entity_poly.entity_id
_entity_poly.type
_entity_poly.pdbx_seq_one_letter_code
_entity_poly.pdbx_strand_id
1 'polypeptide(L)' 'MRLLFLLFLLLACLAQMTSGHEKRRKFLECEKMGGVCKHQKTHGCSILPAECKSRYKHCCRL' A
#
# COMPACT_ATOMS: atom_id res chain seq x y z
N MET A 1 23.82 19.33 -21.89
CA MET A 1 23.01 19.63 -20.69
C MET A 1 21.58 19.06 -20.72
N ARG A 2 20.85 19.07 -21.86
CA ARG A 2 19.49 18.51 -21.95
C ARG A 2 19.39 17.00 -21.65
N LEU A 3 20.39 16.22 -22.05
CA LEU A 3 20.40 14.76 -21.85
C LEU A 3 20.43 14.37 -20.36
N LEU A 4 21.24 15.06 -19.56
CA LEU A 4 21.33 14.83 -18.11
C LEU A 4 20.00 15.15 -17.41
N PHE A 5 19.31 16.21 -17.85
CA PHE A 5 17.99 16.58 -17.32
C PHE A 5 16.93 15.52 -17.62
N LEU A 6 16.93 14.96 -18.83
CA LEU A 6 16.03 13.85 -19.22
C LEU A 6 16.33 12.58 -18.41
N LEU A 7 17.60 12.27 -18.18
CA LEU A 7 18.02 11.16 -17.31
C LEU A 7 17.52 11.34 -15.87
N PHE A 8 17.67 12.54 -15.30
CA PHE A 8 17.16 12.86 -13.97
C PHE A 8 15.63 12.71 -13.87
N LEU A 9 14.88 13.16 -14.87
CA LEU A 9 13.43 12.97 -14.95
C LEU A 9 13.05 11.48 -14.99
N LEU A 10 13.74 10.69 -15.81
CA LEU A 10 13.53 9.25 -15.91
C LEU A 10 13.78 8.53 -14.58
N LEU A 11 14.88 8.85 -13.90
CA LEU A 11 15.21 8.32 -12.58
C LEU A 11 14.14 8.67 -11.53
N ALA A 12 13.66 9.92 -11.53
CA ALA A 12 12.60 10.36 -10.62
C ALA A 12 11.28 9.64 -10.90
N CYS A 13 10.90 9.43 -12.16
CA CYS A 13 9.71 8.67 -12.53
C CYS A 13 9.80 7.21 -12.09
N LEU A 14 10.94 6.55 -12.32
CA LEU A 14 11.17 5.18 -11.89
C LEU A 14 11.05 5.04 -10.37
N ALA A 15 11.70 5.91 -9.60
CA ALA A 15 11.66 5.88 -8.13
C ALA A 15 10.22 6.04 -7.58
N GLN A 16 9.42 6.93 -8.18
CA GLN A 16 8.01 7.09 -7.82
C GLN A 16 7.18 5.85 -8.12
N MET A 17 7.44 5.21 -9.26
CA MET A 17 6.77 3.96 -9.67
C MET A 17 7.06 2.83 -8.69
N THR A 18 8.33 2.66 -8.28
CA THR A 18 8.74 1.62 -7.32
C THR A 18 8.09 1.83 -5.96
N SER A 19 8.05 3.08 -5.47
CA SER A 19 7.38 3.42 -4.19
C SER A 19 5.87 3.13 -4.23
N GLY A 20 5.21 3.43 -5.35
CA GLY A 20 3.79 3.12 -5.56
C GLY A 20 3.52 1.61 -5.59
N HIS A 21 4.38 0.83 -6.24
CA HIS A 21 4.29 -0.62 -6.28
C HIS A 21 4.46 -1.26 -4.90
N GLU A 22 5.39 -0.80 -4.08
CA GLU A 22 5.60 -1.32 -2.74
C GLU A 22 4.38 -1.06 -1.84
N LYS A 23 3.83 0.16 -1.87
CA LYS A 23 2.60 0.51 -1.12
C LYS A 23 1.41 -0.35 -1.56
N ARG A 24 1.25 -0.54 -2.87
CA ARG A 24 0.19 -1.41 -3.41
C ARG A 24 0.35 -2.85 -2.93
N ARG A 25 1.59 -3.36 -2.85
CA ARG A 25 1.88 -4.71 -2.38
C ARG A 25 1.49 -4.89 -0.90
N LYS A 26 1.81 -3.92 -0.04
CA LYS A 26 1.40 -3.90 1.38
C LYS A 26 -0.13 -3.93 1.53
N PHE A 27 -0.86 -3.15 0.72
CA PHE A 27 -2.33 -3.11 0.79
C PHE A 27 -3.00 -4.42 0.32
N LEU A 28 -2.34 -5.19 -0.54
CA LEU A 28 -2.82 -6.50 -1.01
C LEU A 28 -2.58 -7.62 0.00
N GLU A 29 -1.74 -7.42 1.03
CA GLU A 29 -1.48 -8.46 2.03
C GLU A 29 -2.72 -8.81 2.84
N CYS A 30 -3.57 -7.83 3.15
CA CYS A 30 -4.81 -8.07 3.89
C CYS A 30 -5.72 -9.08 3.17
N GLU A 31 -5.93 -8.87 1.87
CA GLU A 31 -6.76 -9.74 1.04
C GLU A 31 -6.13 -11.12 0.85
N LYS A 32 -4.79 -11.18 0.70
CA LYS A 32 -4.05 -12.45 0.65
C LYS A 32 -4.14 -13.28 1.92
N MET A 33 -4.27 -12.65 3.08
CA MET A 33 -4.48 -13.33 4.36
C MET A 33 -5.94 -13.77 4.59
N GLY A 34 -6.83 -13.52 3.62
CA GLY A 34 -8.27 -13.77 3.73
C GLY A 34 -8.98 -12.74 4.63
N GLY A 35 -8.35 -11.59 4.87
CA GLY A 35 -8.93 -10.49 5.62
C GLY A 35 -9.57 -9.44 4.72
N VAL A 36 -10.31 -8.52 5.34
CA VAL A 36 -10.94 -7.38 4.67
C VAL A 36 -10.63 -6.08 5.42
N CYS A 37 -10.45 -4.99 4.68
CA CYS A 37 -10.20 -3.68 5.29
C CYS A 37 -11.48 -3.07 5.86
N LYS A 38 -11.67 -3.18 7.18
CA LYS A 38 -12.80 -2.56 7.92
C LYS A 38 -12.39 -1.28 8.62
N HIS A 39 -13.38 -0.50 9.02
CA HIS A 39 -13.14 0.70 9.81
C HIS A 39 -12.57 0.32 11.17
N GLN A 40 -11.66 1.12 11.71
CA GLN A 40 -11.00 0.79 12.98
C GLN A 40 -11.94 0.71 14.19
N LYS A 41 -13.16 1.23 14.07
CA LYS A 41 -14.25 1.12 15.05
C LYS A 41 -15.11 -0.15 14.90
N THR A 42 -14.84 -0.99 13.91
CA THR A 42 -15.57 -2.24 13.75
C THR A 42 -15.09 -3.25 14.79
N HIS A 43 -16.04 -3.85 15.51
CA HIS A 43 -15.79 -4.88 16.52
C HIS A 43 -16.21 -6.27 16.00
N GLY A 44 -15.78 -7.33 16.69
CA GLY A 44 -16.21 -8.71 16.37
C GLY A 44 -15.44 -9.36 15.22
N CYS A 45 -14.14 -9.05 15.06
CA CYS A 45 -13.26 -9.76 14.14
C CYS A 45 -11.83 -9.82 14.68
N SER A 46 -11.04 -10.74 14.13
CA SER A 46 -9.61 -10.83 14.43
C SER A 46 -8.84 -9.81 13.61
N ILE A 47 -8.12 -8.91 14.31
CA ILE A 47 -7.27 -7.90 13.68
C ILE A 47 -6.00 -8.59 13.18
N LEU A 48 -5.69 -8.42 11.89
CA LEU A 48 -4.49 -8.97 11.27
C LEU A 48 -3.39 -7.91 11.13
N PRO A 49 -2.11 -8.32 11.20
CA PRO A 49 -0.97 -7.41 11.04
C PRO A 49 -0.71 -7.11 9.55
N ALA A 50 -1.71 -6.55 8.86
CA ALA A 50 -1.62 -6.12 7.47
C ALA A 50 -2.15 -4.69 7.32
N GLU A 51 -1.49 -3.90 6.47
CA GLU A 51 -1.88 -2.52 6.22
C GLU A 51 -3.03 -2.41 5.23
N CYS A 52 -3.92 -1.44 5.47
CA CYS A 52 -4.95 -1.03 4.53
C CYS A 52 -4.57 0.29 3.88
N LYS A 53 -5.09 0.54 2.67
CA LYS A 53 -4.86 1.79 1.93
C LYS A 53 -5.23 3.04 2.74
N SER A 54 -6.22 2.94 3.62
CA SER A 54 -6.64 4.02 4.52
C SER A 54 -6.09 3.81 5.91
N ARG A 55 -5.52 4.87 6.50
CA ARG A 55 -5.02 4.89 7.89
C ARG A 55 -6.13 4.72 8.94
N TYR A 56 -7.40 4.92 8.56
CA TYR A 56 -8.57 4.74 9.44
C TYR A 56 -9.17 3.34 9.37
N LYS A 57 -8.53 2.43 8.61
CA LYS A 57 -8.96 1.06 8.42
C LYS A 57 -7.88 0.10 8.91
N HIS A 58 -8.29 -0.99 9.52
CA HIS A 58 -7.41 -2.12 9.84
C HIS A 58 -7.82 -3.34 9.02
N CYS A 59 -6.88 -4.27 8.84
CA CYS A 59 -7.19 -5.57 8.27
C CYS A 59 -7.91 -6.44 9.31
N CYS A 60 -9.06 -6.99 8.93
CA CYS A 60 -9.99 -7.68 9.82
C CYS A 60 -10.43 -8.99 9.16
N ARG A 61 -10.29 -10.12 9.85
CA ARG A 61 -10.75 -11.44 9.40
C ARG A 61 -11.88 -11.92 10.30
N LEU A 62 -13.00 -12.32 9.68
CA LEU A 62 -14.12 -12.95 10.39
C LEU A 62 -13.71 -14.30 10.95
#